data_AF-A0A9X4BQL2-F1
#
_entry.id   AF-A0A9X4BQL2-F1
#
_cell.length_a   1.000
_cell.length_b   1.000
_cell.length_c   1.000
_cell.angle_alpha   90.00
_cell.angle_beta   90.00
_cell.angle_gamma   90.00
#
_symmetry.space_group_name_H-M   'P 1'
#
loop_
_entity.id
_entity.type
_entity.pdbx_description
1 polymer ?
#
loop_
_entity_poly.entity_id
_entity_poly.type
_entity_poly.pdbx_seq_one_letter_code
_entity_poly.pdbx_strand_id
1 'polypeptide(L)'
;MGRLLQRLLSDTQTARAAIPAIPATPTPKSCHGIAESQESQGAAVAKVGEQRAQLLALAADEGLPAGLVHGLVDADVTACDGLPMVTLRAYLRALANSERMDAGLVPPDWGDPIARTCEGCGPVLLWQDCPDLVKACPWCFRRKGGKVIPRPPVACGDCRYYLPDAVNPDAGMGGCELGPGRARWPMAPHRCTDWRAVNG
;
A
#
# COMPACT_ATOMS: atom_id res chain seq x y z
N MET A 1 -0.59 23.33 -38.35
CA MET A 1 0.18 22.33 -37.58
C MET A 1 0.08 22.61 -36.07
N GLY A 2 -1.09 22.42 -35.45
CA GLY A 2 -1.30 22.79 -34.03
C GLY A 2 -2.06 21.78 -33.17
N ARG A 3 -2.57 20.68 -33.75
CA ARG A 3 -3.42 19.71 -33.02
C ARG A 3 -2.65 18.59 -32.34
N LEU A 4 -1.38 18.36 -32.68
CA LEU A 4 -0.57 17.30 -32.08
C LEU A 4 0.02 17.73 -30.72
N LEU A 5 0.52 18.98 -30.63
CA LEU A 5 1.05 19.56 -29.39
C LEU A 5 -0.02 19.74 -28.32
N GLN A 6 -1.24 20.13 -28.72
CA GLN A 6 -2.36 20.30 -27.78
C GLN A 6 -2.88 18.98 -27.22
N ARG A 7 -2.70 17.86 -27.95
CA ARG A 7 -3.03 16.51 -27.49
C ARG A 7 -2.01 15.99 -26.47
N LEU A 8 -0.72 16.20 -26.75
CA LEU A 8 0.36 15.80 -25.85
C LEU A 8 0.34 16.54 -24.49
N LEU A 9 -0.05 17.81 -24.48
CA LEU A 9 -0.20 18.59 -23.24
C LEU A 9 -1.44 18.19 -22.42
N SER A 10 -2.50 17.73 -23.07
CA SER A 10 -3.71 17.26 -22.39
C SER A 10 -3.48 15.91 -21.71
N ASP A 11 -2.71 15.01 -22.34
CA ASP A 11 -2.39 13.69 -21.78
C ASP A 11 -1.50 13.78 -20.52
N THR A 12 -0.67 14.82 -20.40
CA THR A 12 0.17 15.03 -19.20
C THR A 12 -0.58 15.58 -17.98
N GLN A 13 -1.77 16.15 -18.14
CA GLN A 13 -2.57 16.68 -17.01
C GLN A 13 -3.51 15.64 -16.40
N THR A 14 -3.78 14.53 -17.10
CA THR A 14 -4.66 13.43 -16.61
C THR A 14 -3.92 12.17 -16.22
N ALA A 15 -2.60 12.09 -16.41
CA ALA A 15 -1.81 10.94 -15.99
C ALA A 15 -1.61 10.97 -14.46
N ARG A 16 -2.25 10.04 -13.74
CA ARG A 16 -1.93 9.74 -12.34
C ARG A 16 -0.45 9.39 -12.21
N ALA A 17 0.18 9.91 -11.16
CA ALA A 17 1.58 9.64 -10.82
C ALA A 17 1.87 8.13 -10.89
N ALA A 18 2.84 7.76 -11.72
CA ALA A 18 3.35 6.40 -11.76
C ALA A 18 3.93 6.04 -10.39
N ILE A 19 3.59 4.86 -9.88
CA ILE A 19 4.22 4.28 -8.69
C ILE A 19 5.70 4.07 -9.04
N PRO A 20 6.66 4.71 -8.36
CA PRO A 20 8.06 4.49 -8.63
C PRO A 20 8.42 3.01 -8.37
N ALA A 21 9.04 2.38 -9.36
CA ALA A 21 9.62 1.05 -9.21
C ALA A 21 10.75 1.11 -8.17
N ILE A 22 10.71 0.21 -7.19
CA ILE A 22 11.79 0.02 -6.21
C ILE A 22 12.99 -0.58 -6.98
N PRO A 23 14.15 0.08 -7.04
CA PRO A 23 15.34 -0.51 -7.66
C PRO A 23 15.82 -1.70 -6.84
N ALA A 24 16.10 -2.82 -7.52
CA ALA A 24 16.79 -3.94 -6.91
C ALA A 24 18.20 -3.52 -6.48
N THR A 25 18.55 -3.73 -5.22
CA THR A 25 19.88 -3.49 -4.67
C THR A 25 20.86 -4.56 -5.19
N PRO A 26 21.92 -4.20 -5.94
CA PRO A 26 23.00 -5.13 -6.23
C PRO A 26 23.90 -5.28 -5.00
N THR A 27 24.21 -6.52 -4.65
CA THR A 27 25.18 -6.89 -3.61
C THR A 27 26.59 -6.41 -4.00
N PRO A 28 27.29 -5.63 -3.16
CA PRO A 28 28.64 -5.20 -3.47
C PRO A 28 29.65 -6.34 -3.22
N LYS A 29 30.40 -6.67 -4.27
CA LYS A 29 31.66 -7.43 -4.20
C LYS A 29 32.70 -6.58 -3.47
N SER A 30 33.24 -7.16 -2.40
CA SER A 30 34.41 -6.64 -1.67
C SER A 30 35.66 -6.65 -2.56
N CYS A 31 36.27 -5.47 -2.74
CA CYS A 31 37.65 -5.32 -3.18
C CYS A 31 38.36 -4.31 -2.26
N HIS A 32 39.54 -4.70 -1.81
CA HIS A 32 40.42 -4.00 -0.88
C HIS A 32 40.91 -2.63 -1.37
N GLY A 33 41.00 -1.69 -0.43
CA GLY A 33 42.24 -0.99 -0.11
C GLY A 33 42.55 0.28 -0.90
N ILE A 34 42.03 1.42 -0.44
CA ILE A 34 42.68 2.73 -0.61
C ILE A 34 42.45 3.53 0.68
N ALA A 35 43.52 4.14 1.21
CA ALA A 35 43.45 5.00 2.39
C ALA A 35 42.74 6.31 2.02
N GLU A 36 41.58 6.58 2.64
CA GLU A 36 40.76 7.75 2.36
C GLU A 36 40.82 8.80 3.48
N SER A 37 40.95 10.05 3.03
CA SER A 37 40.95 11.30 3.76
C SER A 37 39.74 11.47 4.68
N GLN A 38 40.01 11.74 5.96
CA GLN A 38 38.99 11.88 7.01
C GLN A 38 38.20 13.21 7.00
N GLU A 39 38.60 14.21 6.19
CA GLU A 39 37.96 15.53 6.19
C GLU A 39 36.61 15.58 5.47
N SER A 40 36.31 14.66 4.55
CA SER A 40 35.05 14.68 3.78
C SER A 40 33.84 14.13 4.55
N GLN A 41 34.05 13.44 5.68
CA GLN A 41 32.97 12.75 6.39
C GLN A 41 32.16 13.70 7.29
N GLY A 42 32.78 14.75 7.83
CA GLY A 42 32.12 15.71 8.73
C GLY A 42 31.03 16.54 8.04
N ALA A 43 31.25 16.97 6.80
CA ALA A 43 30.30 17.78 6.05
C ALA A 43 29.03 16.98 5.65
N ALA A 44 29.20 15.70 5.31
CA ALA A 44 28.08 14.83 4.96
C ALA A 44 27.16 14.56 6.16
N VAL A 45 27.73 14.29 7.35
CA VAL A 45 26.96 14.04 8.57
C VAL A 45 26.18 15.29 9.00
N ALA A 46 26.79 16.47 8.95
CA ALA A 46 26.11 17.73 9.25
C ALA A 46 24.90 17.95 8.33
N LYS A 47 25.08 17.72 7.03
CA LYS A 47 24.01 17.87 6.03
C LYS A 47 22.83 16.91 6.26
N VAL A 48 23.10 15.65 6.61
CA VAL A 48 22.04 14.69 6.97
C VAL A 48 21.27 15.15 8.20
N GLY A 49 21.96 15.70 9.20
CA GLY A 49 21.34 16.26 10.41
C GLY A 49 20.39 17.43 10.10
N GLU A 50 20.83 18.38 9.28
CA GLU A 50 20.01 19.52 8.83
C GLU A 50 18.78 19.06 8.05
N GLN A 51 18.96 18.14 7.10
CA GLN A 51 17.86 17.59 6.32
C GLN A 51 16.85 16.83 7.19
N ARG A 52 17.33 16.07 8.19
CA ARG A 52 16.45 15.40 9.16
C ARG A 52 15.67 16.40 10.00
N ALA A 53 16.29 17.49 10.44
CA ALA A 53 15.60 18.56 11.16
C ALA A 53 14.51 19.23 10.31
N GLN A 54 14.77 19.47 9.02
CA GLN A 54 13.78 19.98 8.08
C GLN A 54 12.58 19.03 7.93
N LEU A 55 12.82 17.72 7.76
CA LEU A 55 11.76 16.72 7.67
C LEU A 55 10.93 16.63 8.95
N LEU A 56 11.56 16.75 10.13
CA LEU A 56 10.87 16.78 11.42
C LEU A 56 9.96 18.01 11.55
N ALA A 57 10.44 19.19 11.13
CA ALA A 57 9.63 20.41 11.14
C ALA A 57 8.41 20.28 10.22
N LEU A 58 8.58 19.68 9.03
CA LEU A 58 7.46 19.42 8.12
C LEU A 58 6.48 18.38 8.66
N ALA A 59 6.97 17.32 9.26
CA ALA A 59 6.12 16.31 9.89
C ALA A 59 5.27 16.93 11.00
N ALA A 60 5.85 17.80 11.83
CA ALA A 60 5.13 18.52 12.87
C ALA A 60 4.04 19.44 12.30
N ASP A 61 4.33 20.20 11.25
CA ASP A 61 3.36 21.07 10.57
C ASP A 61 2.19 20.28 9.95
N GLU A 62 2.46 19.06 9.48
CA GLU A 62 1.45 18.14 8.94
C GLU A 62 0.71 17.33 10.03
N GLY A 63 1.07 17.49 11.31
CA GLY A 63 0.51 16.71 12.41
C GLY A 63 0.90 15.22 12.39
N LEU A 64 2.02 14.88 11.75
CA LEU A 64 2.54 13.53 11.62
C LEU A 64 3.50 13.18 12.78
N PRO A 65 3.55 11.90 13.21
CA PRO A 65 4.41 11.50 14.32
C PRO A 65 5.90 11.60 13.95
N ALA A 66 6.71 12.19 14.84
CA ALA A 66 8.16 12.32 14.64
C ALA A 66 8.88 10.97 14.46
N GLY A 67 8.32 9.90 15.02
CA GLY A 67 8.81 8.52 14.86
C GLY A 67 8.99 8.10 13.39
N LEU A 68 8.13 8.61 12.49
CA LEU A 68 8.26 8.37 11.04
C LEU A 68 9.62 8.83 10.51
N VAL A 69 10.02 10.05 10.85
CA VAL A 69 11.27 10.64 10.37
C VAL A 69 12.47 10.02 11.10
N HIS A 70 12.34 9.70 12.39
CA HIS A 70 13.39 9.01 13.14
C HIS A 70 13.67 7.60 12.62
N GLY A 71 12.65 6.91 12.10
CA GLY A 71 12.79 5.58 11.51
C GLY A 71 13.48 5.57 10.13
N LEU A 72 13.63 6.73 9.48
CA LEU A 72 14.32 6.82 8.19
C LEU A 72 15.82 6.58 8.34
N VAL A 73 16.35 5.71 7.48
CA VAL A 73 17.80 5.52 7.32
C VAL A 73 18.42 6.75 6.66
N ASP A 74 19.69 7.03 6.94
CA ASP A 74 20.37 8.24 6.45
C ASP A 74 20.41 8.34 4.92
N ALA A 75 20.42 7.20 4.21
CA ALA A 75 20.32 7.17 2.76
C ALA A 75 19.01 7.79 2.25
N ASP A 76 17.88 7.49 2.90
CA ASP A 76 16.56 8.03 2.53
C ASP A 76 16.45 9.52 2.88
N VAL A 77 17.03 9.93 4.01
CA VAL A 77 17.12 11.34 4.39
C VAL A 77 17.95 12.11 3.36
N THR A 78 19.10 11.56 2.95
CA THR A 78 19.98 12.17 1.95
C THR A 78 19.29 12.28 0.59
N ALA A 79 18.50 11.27 0.19
CA ALA A 79 17.74 11.30 -1.06
C ALA A 79 16.66 12.40 -1.10
N CYS A 80 16.30 12.99 0.04
CA CYS A 80 15.37 14.11 0.13
C CYS A 80 16.02 15.48 -0.09
N ASP A 81 17.35 15.56 -0.14
CA ASP A 81 18.08 16.81 -0.34
C ASP A 81 17.71 17.50 -1.65
N GLY A 82 17.44 18.81 -1.59
CA GLY A 82 17.07 19.62 -2.75
C GLY A 82 15.66 19.36 -3.33
N LEU A 83 14.88 18.44 -2.75
CA LEU A 83 13.51 18.21 -3.22
C LEU A 83 12.58 19.38 -2.84
N PRO A 84 11.61 19.74 -3.70
CA PRO A 84 10.61 20.75 -3.37
C PRO A 84 9.82 20.41 -2.11
N MET A 85 9.44 21.42 -1.33
CA MET A 85 8.70 21.27 -0.08
C MET A 85 7.40 20.45 -0.24
N VAL A 86 6.67 20.66 -1.34
CA VAL A 86 5.44 19.92 -1.67
C VAL A 86 5.71 18.42 -1.85
N THR A 87 6.84 18.07 -2.44
CA THR A 87 7.28 16.68 -2.62
C THR A 87 7.62 16.04 -1.28
N LEU A 88 8.32 16.77 -0.40
CA LEU A 88 8.65 16.30 0.94
C LEU A 88 7.40 16.04 1.78
N ARG A 89 6.40 16.93 1.73
CA ARG A 89 5.11 16.73 2.41
C ARG A 89 4.36 15.50 1.87
N ALA A 90 4.29 15.35 0.54
CA ALA A 90 3.67 14.19 -0.07
C ALA A 90 4.37 12.88 0.32
N TYR A 91 5.71 12.89 0.38
CA TYR A 91 6.51 11.76 0.83
C TYR A 91 6.21 11.39 2.29
N LEU A 92 6.18 12.36 3.20
CA LEU A 92 5.87 12.12 4.62
C LEU A 92 4.45 11.53 4.81
N ARG A 93 3.45 12.03 4.08
CA ARG A 93 2.09 11.46 4.09
C ARG A 93 2.07 10.03 3.54
N ALA A 94 2.84 9.75 2.48
CA ALA A 94 2.97 8.41 1.92
C ALA A 94 3.62 7.42 2.91
N LEU A 95 4.63 7.84 3.66
CA LEU A 95 5.24 7.04 4.73
C LEU A 95 4.22 6.73 5.83
N ALA A 96 3.51 7.75 6.32
CA ALA A 96 2.47 7.60 7.34
C ALA A 96 1.36 6.63 6.89
N ASN A 97 0.90 6.77 5.64
CA ASN A 97 -0.07 5.86 5.05
C ASN A 97 0.50 4.44 4.94
N SER A 98 1.77 4.28 4.58
CA SER A 98 2.41 2.96 4.48
C SER A 98 2.45 2.23 5.82
N GLU A 99 2.80 2.92 6.92
CA GLU A 99 2.78 2.35 8.28
C GLU A 99 1.37 1.94 8.71
N ARG A 100 0.36 2.81 8.45
CA ARG A 100 -1.04 2.48 8.74
C ARG A 100 -1.51 1.25 7.98
N MET A 101 -1.18 1.18 6.69
CA MET A 101 -1.51 0.02 5.88
C MET A 101 -0.77 -1.23 6.38
N ASP A 102 0.47 -1.11 6.85
CA ASP A 102 1.18 -2.22 7.48
C ASP A 102 0.51 -2.74 8.75
N ALA A 103 -0.17 -1.85 9.48
CA ALA A 103 -1.06 -2.20 10.60
C ALA A 103 -2.46 -2.69 10.16
N GLY A 104 -2.72 -2.84 8.86
CA GLY A 104 -4.01 -3.27 8.32
C GLY A 104 -5.10 -2.19 8.36
N LEU A 105 -4.73 -0.92 8.55
CA LEU A 105 -5.64 0.22 8.60
C LEU A 105 -5.72 0.91 7.24
N VAL A 106 -6.93 1.22 6.82
CA VAL A 106 -7.17 2.00 5.60
C VAL A 106 -6.61 3.43 5.78
N PRO A 107 -5.86 3.97 4.79
CA PRO A 107 -5.47 5.37 4.77
C PRO A 107 -6.68 6.32 4.84
N PRO A 108 -6.65 7.38 5.68
CA PRO A 108 -7.78 8.28 5.85
C PRO A 108 -8.06 9.14 4.61
N ASP A 109 -7.03 9.39 3.79
CA ASP A 109 -7.13 10.14 2.53
C ASP A 109 -7.90 9.39 1.43
N TRP A 110 -8.21 8.11 1.63
CA TRP A 110 -9.07 7.35 0.72
C TRP A 110 -10.57 7.67 0.91
N GLY A 111 -10.92 8.45 1.93
CA GLY A 111 -12.30 8.75 2.29
C GLY A 111 -13.03 7.53 2.83
N ASP A 112 -14.33 7.42 2.58
CA ASP A 112 -15.11 6.23 2.93
C ASP A 112 -14.72 5.07 2.00
N PRO A 113 -14.04 4.03 2.53
CA PRO A 113 -13.56 2.95 1.69
C PRO A 113 -14.71 2.09 1.19
N ILE A 114 -14.56 1.63 -0.03
CA ILE A 114 -15.56 0.81 -0.70
C ILE A 114 -15.02 -0.59 -1.00
N ALA A 115 -15.94 -1.55 -1.06
CA ALA A 115 -15.63 -2.93 -1.38
C ALA A 115 -15.27 -3.07 -2.87
N ARG A 116 -14.09 -3.63 -3.14
CA ARG A 116 -13.59 -3.94 -4.49
C ARG A 116 -13.01 -5.35 -4.53
N THR A 117 -12.96 -5.95 -5.71
CA THR A 117 -12.38 -7.27 -5.91
C THR A 117 -10.97 -7.14 -6.48
N CYS A 118 -10.00 -7.76 -5.83
CA CYS A 118 -8.66 -7.93 -6.36
C CYS A 118 -8.43 -9.40 -6.73
N GLU A 119 -7.93 -9.69 -7.94
CA GLU A 119 -7.63 -11.08 -8.35
C GLU A 119 -6.64 -11.76 -7.40
N GLY A 120 -5.66 -11.00 -6.91
CA GLY A 120 -4.74 -11.48 -5.90
C GLY A 120 -5.43 -11.72 -4.56
N CYS A 121 -6.04 -10.68 -3.97
CA CYS A 121 -6.46 -10.68 -2.57
C CYS A 121 -7.90 -11.15 -2.29
N GLY A 122 -8.75 -11.24 -3.32
CA GLY A 122 -10.20 -11.28 -3.17
C GLY A 122 -10.77 -9.91 -2.77
N PRO A 123 -11.88 -9.87 -2.00
CA PRO A 123 -12.50 -8.63 -1.54
C PRO A 123 -11.59 -7.84 -0.61
N VAL A 124 -11.45 -6.56 -0.92
CA VAL A 124 -10.63 -5.60 -0.18
C VAL A 124 -11.33 -4.25 -0.12
N LEU A 125 -10.96 -3.46 0.89
CA LEU A 125 -11.40 -2.06 1.01
C LEU A 125 -10.41 -1.15 0.27
N LEU A 126 -10.90 -0.36 -0.69
CA LEU A 126 -10.14 0.58 -1.52
C LEU A 126 -10.84 1.94 -1.61
N TRP A 127 -10.22 2.92 -2.27
CA TRP A 127 -10.77 4.27 -2.48
C TRP A 127 -11.95 4.26 -3.48
N GLN A 128 -12.76 5.32 -3.44
CA GLN A 128 -14.04 5.40 -4.18
C GLN A 128 -13.91 5.24 -5.71
N ASP A 129 -12.92 5.89 -6.30
CA ASP A 129 -12.67 5.85 -7.75
C ASP A 129 -11.89 4.60 -8.21
N CYS A 130 -11.73 3.60 -7.35
CA CYS A 130 -11.09 2.35 -7.73
C CYS A 130 -12.04 1.52 -8.61
N PRO A 131 -11.59 0.92 -9.73
CA PRO A 131 -12.42 0.00 -10.51
C PRO A 131 -12.93 -1.18 -9.68
N ASP A 132 -14.10 -1.72 -10.06
CA ASP A 132 -14.75 -2.86 -9.37
C ASP A 132 -13.84 -4.09 -9.26
N LEU A 133 -13.05 -4.34 -10.30
CA LEU A 133 -12.08 -5.43 -10.38
C LEU A 133 -10.68 -4.89 -10.70
N VAL A 134 -9.68 -5.29 -9.90
CA VAL A 134 -8.27 -4.93 -10.10
C VAL A 134 -7.36 -6.16 -10.13
N LYS A 135 -6.35 -6.16 -11.01
CA LYS A 135 -5.34 -7.24 -11.08
C LYS A 135 -4.53 -7.34 -9.78
N ALA A 136 -4.13 -6.20 -9.23
CA ALA A 136 -3.41 -6.10 -7.97
C ALA A 136 -3.91 -4.87 -7.20
N CYS A 137 -4.00 -5.00 -5.87
CA CYS A 137 -4.32 -3.89 -4.98
C CYS A 137 -3.10 -3.55 -4.10
N PRO A 138 -3.07 -2.36 -3.46
CA PRO A 138 -1.99 -1.98 -2.55
C PRO A 138 -1.78 -2.93 -1.35
N TRP A 139 -2.76 -3.80 -1.08
CA TRP A 139 -2.70 -4.82 -0.02
C TRP A 139 -2.00 -6.12 -0.45
N CYS A 140 -1.75 -6.35 -1.75
CA CYS A 140 -1.20 -7.61 -2.26
C CYS A 140 0.15 -7.97 -1.63
N PHE A 141 1.08 -7.03 -1.57
CA PHE A 141 2.40 -7.25 -0.96
C PHE A 141 2.31 -7.51 0.55
N ARG A 142 1.42 -6.77 1.23
CA ARG A 142 1.16 -6.93 2.67
C ARG A 142 0.60 -8.30 2.99
N ARG A 143 -0.40 -8.75 2.21
CA ARG A 143 -0.94 -10.11 2.30
C ARG A 143 0.15 -11.16 2.07
N LYS A 144 0.99 -10.99 1.03
CA LYS A 144 2.10 -11.93 0.75
C LYS A 144 3.09 -12.00 1.91
N GLY A 145 3.30 -10.89 2.60
CA GLY A 145 4.09 -10.80 3.84
C GLY A 145 3.35 -11.24 5.10
N GLY A 146 2.16 -11.85 5.00
CA GLY A 146 1.38 -12.32 6.15
C GLY A 146 0.71 -11.22 6.98
N LYS A 147 0.72 -9.97 6.52
CA LYS A 147 0.08 -8.85 7.23
C LYS A 147 -1.44 -8.89 7.06
N VAL A 148 -2.15 -8.40 8.07
CA VAL A 148 -3.60 -8.23 8.05
C VAL A 148 -3.97 -7.20 6.99
N ILE A 149 -5.05 -7.46 6.24
CA ILE A 149 -5.58 -6.52 5.26
C ILE A 149 -7.04 -6.20 5.58
N PRO A 150 -7.49 -4.95 5.37
CA PRO A 150 -8.87 -4.57 5.59
C PRO A 150 -9.76 -5.21 4.53
N ARG A 151 -10.79 -5.92 4.99
CA ARG A 151 -11.74 -6.65 4.13
C ARG A 151 -13.17 -6.19 4.41
N PRO A 152 -14.00 -6.06 3.38
CA PRO A 152 -15.43 -5.88 3.57
C PRO A 152 -16.03 -7.15 4.20
N PRO A 153 -17.19 -7.03 4.88
CA PRO A 153 -17.99 -8.20 5.21
C PRO A 153 -18.45 -8.91 3.93
N VAL A 154 -18.46 -10.24 3.95
CA VAL A 154 -18.90 -11.11 2.86
C VAL A 154 -19.82 -12.19 3.40
N ALA A 155 -20.63 -12.78 2.52
CA ALA A 155 -21.53 -13.88 2.84
C ALA A 155 -21.00 -15.19 2.22
N CYS A 156 -21.17 -16.32 2.91
CA CYS A 156 -20.69 -17.61 2.40
C CYS A 156 -21.45 -18.05 1.15
N GLY A 157 -22.75 -17.73 1.03
CA GLY A 157 -23.57 -18.12 -0.11
C GLY A 157 -23.06 -17.57 -1.46
N ASP A 158 -22.34 -16.45 -1.43
CA ASP A 158 -21.75 -15.81 -2.62
C ASP A 158 -20.32 -16.30 -2.93
N CYS A 159 -19.80 -17.24 -2.12
CA CYS A 159 -18.43 -17.74 -2.24
C CYS A 159 -18.37 -18.99 -3.13
N ARG A 160 -17.41 -19.05 -4.06
CA ARG A 160 -17.17 -20.23 -4.92
C ARG A 160 -16.79 -21.51 -4.15
N TYR A 161 -16.29 -21.38 -2.93
CA TYR A 161 -15.86 -22.52 -2.09
C TYR A 161 -16.96 -22.98 -1.13
N TYR A 162 -18.13 -22.35 -1.16
CA TYR A 162 -19.24 -22.72 -0.32
C TYR A 162 -19.94 -23.96 -0.87
N LEU A 163 -20.17 -24.92 0.01
CA LEU A 163 -20.93 -26.14 -0.27
C LEU A 163 -22.30 -25.97 0.38
N PRO A 164 -23.38 -25.76 -0.37
CA PRO A 164 -24.71 -25.59 0.21
C PRO A 164 -25.13 -26.79 1.04
N ASP A 165 -25.94 -26.56 2.08
CA ASP A 165 -26.58 -27.65 2.82
C ASP A 165 -27.55 -28.41 1.93
N ALA A 166 -27.52 -29.75 1.95
CA ALA A 166 -28.33 -30.57 1.06
C ALA A 166 -29.82 -30.60 1.42
N VAL A 167 -30.18 -30.25 2.66
CA VAL A 167 -31.56 -30.25 3.16
C VAL A 167 -32.19 -28.87 3.02
N ASN A 168 -31.42 -27.82 3.32
CA ASN A 168 -31.86 -26.43 3.25
C ASN A 168 -30.76 -25.55 2.62
N PRO A 169 -30.62 -25.52 1.29
CA PRO A 169 -29.55 -24.79 0.61
C PRO A 169 -29.54 -23.28 0.90
N ASP A 170 -30.72 -22.67 1.05
CA ASP A 170 -30.88 -21.21 1.17
C ASP A 170 -30.56 -20.68 2.58
N ALA A 171 -30.74 -21.52 3.60
CA ALA A 171 -30.63 -21.10 5.00
C ALA A 171 -29.85 -22.06 5.89
N GLY A 172 -29.40 -23.21 5.40
CA GLY A 172 -28.55 -24.16 6.13
C GLY A 172 -27.09 -23.70 6.17
N MET A 173 -26.33 -24.09 7.20
CA MET A 173 -24.94 -23.64 7.37
C MET A 173 -24.01 -24.10 6.24
N GLY A 174 -24.31 -25.24 5.60
CA GLY A 174 -23.49 -25.81 4.54
C GLY A 174 -22.08 -26.18 5.01
N GLY A 175 -21.15 -26.27 4.06
CA GLY A 175 -19.73 -26.57 4.25
C GLY A 175 -18.82 -25.63 3.45
N CYS A 176 -17.52 -25.82 3.61
CA CYS A 176 -16.51 -25.11 2.83
C CYS A 176 -15.52 -26.11 2.26
N GLU A 177 -15.27 -26.04 0.95
CA GLU A 177 -14.31 -26.91 0.26
C GLU A 177 -12.89 -26.79 0.84
N LEU A 178 -12.57 -25.66 1.46
CA LEU A 178 -11.26 -25.41 2.06
C LEU A 178 -11.12 -25.97 3.49
N GLY A 179 -12.13 -26.68 4.00
CA GLY A 179 -12.05 -27.43 5.25
C GLY A 179 -13.24 -27.24 6.21
N PRO A 180 -13.39 -28.16 7.17
CA PRO A 180 -14.47 -28.13 8.15
C PRO A 180 -14.38 -26.92 9.09
N GLY A 181 -15.54 -26.47 9.58
CA GLY A 181 -15.64 -25.35 10.54
C GLY A 181 -15.37 -23.96 9.95
N ARG A 182 -15.13 -23.88 8.63
CA ARG A 182 -14.84 -22.62 7.94
C ARG A 182 -16.07 -21.93 7.34
N ALA A 183 -17.12 -22.71 7.06
CA ALA A 183 -18.38 -22.18 6.55
C ALA A 183 -19.13 -21.41 7.63
N ARG A 184 -19.88 -20.41 7.20
CA ARG A 184 -20.90 -19.74 8.00
C ARG A 184 -22.22 -19.83 7.25
N TRP A 185 -23.30 -19.47 7.94
CA TRP A 185 -24.61 -19.33 7.32
C TRP A 185 -24.52 -18.50 6.02
N PRO A 186 -25.21 -18.90 4.94
CA PRO A 186 -24.98 -18.39 3.60
C PRO A 186 -25.16 -16.88 3.52
N MET A 187 -26.09 -16.31 4.28
CA MET A 187 -26.40 -14.87 4.31
C MET A 187 -25.71 -14.11 5.46
N ALA A 188 -24.97 -14.79 6.34
CA ALA A 188 -24.37 -14.13 7.51
C ALA A 188 -23.09 -13.37 7.13
N PRO A 189 -23.05 -12.03 7.30
CA PRO A 189 -21.86 -11.25 6.99
C PRO A 189 -20.73 -11.60 7.95
N HIS A 190 -19.54 -11.83 7.39
CA HIS A 190 -18.33 -12.09 8.16
C HIS A 190 -17.08 -11.70 7.36
N ARG A 191 -15.91 -11.76 7.99
CA ARG A 191 -14.63 -11.57 7.28
C ARG A 191 -14.02 -12.93 6.95
N CYS A 192 -13.69 -13.15 5.69
CA CYS A 192 -13.03 -14.36 5.22
C CYS A 192 -11.86 -14.01 4.28
N THR A 193 -10.69 -14.59 4.53
CA THR A 193 -9.46 -14.34 3.75
C THR A 193 -9.46 -15.05 2.39
N ASP A 194 -10.17 -16.17 2.31
CA ASP A 194 -10.18 -17.06 1.15
C ASP A 194 -11.47 -16.93 0.34
N TRP A 195 -12.36 -16.00 0.71
CA TRP A 195 -13.56 -15.75 -0.07
C TRP A 195 -13.20 -15.36 -1.51
N ARG A 196 -13.91 -15.94 -2.47
CA ARG A 196 -13.83 -15.61 -3.90
C ARG A 196 -15.25 -15.66 -4.45
N ALA A 197 -15.62 -14.65 -5.24
CA ALA A 197 -16.95 -14.57 -5.86
C ALA A 197 -17.16 -15.78 -6.79
N VAL A 198 -18.40 -16.24 -6.91
CA VAL A 198 -18.78 -17.29 -7.89
C VAL A 198 -18.51 -16.84 -9.34
N ASN A 199 -18.59 -15.54 -9.62
CA ASN A 199 -18.49 -14.97 -10.99
C ASN A 199 -17.39 -13.90 -11.15
N GLY A 200 -16.25 -14.04 -10.44
CA GLY A 200 -15.13 -13.09 -10.50
C GLY A 200 -13.89 -13.62 -11.22
#